data_AF-A0A1T4SNJ6-F1
#
_entry.id   AF-A0A1T4SNJ6-F1
#
_cell.length_a   1.000
_cell.length_b   1.000
_cell.length_c   1.000
_cell.angle_alpha   90.00
_cell.angle_beta   90.00
_cell.angle_gamma   90.00
#
_symmetry.space_group_name_H-M   'P 1'
#
loop_
_entity.id
_entity.type
_entity.pdbx_description
1 polymer ?
#
loop_
_entity_poly.entity_id
_entity_poly.type
_entity_poly.pdbx_seq_one_letter_code
_entity_poly.pdbx_strand_id
1 'polypeptide(L)'
;MSHSILRVARVKGSSNTNGIQRHNQRENKNYNNKDINHEETYKNYDLINAQNIKYKDKIDETIDENYSGKRKIRSDAIRHVDGLVTSDKDFFDDLSGEEIERFFKDSLEFLENEYGKENMLYATVHLDERVPHMHFGFVPLTEDGRLSAKEQLGNKKDFTQLQDRFNEYVNEKGYELERGTSKEVTEREHKAMDQYKKDTVFHKQELQEVKDELQKANKQLQSGIEHMRSTKPFDYENERTGLFSGREETGRKILTADEFERLQETISSAERIVDDYENIKSTDYYTENQELKKRRESLKEVVNTWKEGYHEKSKEVNKLKRENDSLNEQLNVSEKFQDSTVTLYRAARANFPGFE
;
A
#
# COMPACT_ATOMS: atom_id res chain seq x y z
N MET A 1 -4.55 11.12 8.79
CA MET A 1 -3.18 11.53 8.47
C MET A 1 -2.56 10.45 7.62
N SER A 2 -2.11 10.84 6.44
CA SER A 2 -1.58 9.92 5.45
C SER A 2 -0.12 9.59 5.69
N HIS A 3 0.36 8.46 5.19
CA HIS A 3 1.70 7.98 5.50
C HIS A 3 2.58 7.85 4.27
N SER A 4 3.83 8.29 4.36
CA SER A 4 4.83 8.03 3.31
C SER A 4 5.25 6.56 3.35
N ILE A 5 5.13 5.84 2.24
CA ILE A 5 5.47 4.42 2.15
C ILE A 5 6.59 4.22 1.14
N LEU A 6 7.75 3.77 1.63
CA LEU A 6 8.86 3.30 0.81
C LEU A 6 9.29 1.90 1.25
N ARG A 7 9.40 0.99 0.28
CA ARG A 7 9.76 -0.43 0.50
C ARG A 7 10.69 -0.90 -0.58
N VAL A 8 11.53 -1.87 -0.23
CA VAL A 8 12.50 -2.49 -1.13
C VAL A 8 12.56 -3.99 -0.88
N ALA A 9 12.79 -4.75 -1.95
CA ALA A 9 12.84 -6.19 -1.98
C ALA A 9 14.01 -6.66 -2.85
N ARG A 10 14.83 -7.56 -2.29
CA ARG A 10 15.93 -8.18 -3.03
C ARG A 10 15.38 -9.21 -4.01
N VAL A 11 15.64 -9.04 -5.30
CA VAL A 11 15.15 -9.96 -6.32
C VAL A 11 16.11 -11.12 -6.49
N LYS A 12 15.65 -12.32 -6.12
CA LYS A 12 16.44 -13.55 -6.21
C LYS A 12 16.21 -14.24 -7.55
N GLY A 13 17.24 -14.36 -8.37
CA GLY A 13 17.20 -15.13 -9.61
C GLY A 13 16.44 -14.46 -10.77
N SER A 14 16.64 -15.02 -11.97
CA SER A 14 16.23 -14.41 -13.25
C SER A 14 14.77 -14.61 -13.62
N SER A 15 14.06 -15.58 -13.03
CA SER A 15 12.63 -15.81 -13.27
C SER A 15 11.78 -14.68 -12.68
N ASN A 16 12.18 -14.15 -11.53
CA ASN A 16 11.46 -13.09 -10.83
C ASN A 16 11.53 -11.76 -11.59
N THR A 17 12.67 -11.43 -12.21
CA THR A 17 12.82 -10.23 -13.05
C THR A 17 11.81 -10.18 -14.20
N ASN A 18 11.60 -11.31 -14.90
CA ASN A 18 10.64 -11.35 -16.01
C ASN A 18 9.21 -11.15 -15.53
N GLY A 19 8.86 -11.68 -14.35
CA GLY A 19 7.55 -11.46 -13.74
C GLY A 19 7.32 -10.00 -13.38
N ILE A 20 8.32 -9.35 -12.77
CA ILE A 20 8.30 -7.92 -12.41
C ILE A 20 8.19 -7.07 -13.68
N GLN A 21 8.98 -7.33 -14.73
CA GLN A 21 8.91 -6.62 -16.00
C GLN A 21 7.49 -6.66 -16.59
N ARG A 22 6.92 -7.86 -16.72
CA ARG A 22 5.58 -8.05 -17.29
C ARG A 22 4.48 -7.38 -16.46
N HIS A 23 4.69 -7.26 -15.15
CA HIS A 23 3.79 -6.55 -14.27
C HIS A 23 3.91 -5.03 -14.45
N ASN A 24 5.12 -4.48 -14.32
CA ASN A 24 5.38 -3.03 -14.37
C ASN A 24 5.05 -2.45 -15.76
N GLN A 25 5.51 -3.10 -16.82
CA GLN A 25 5.31 -2.64 -18.21
C GLN A 25 4.01 -3.14 -18.86
N ARG A 26 3.13 -3.71 -18.04
CA ARG A 26 1.80 -4.18 -18.45
C ARG A 26 1.79 -5.13 -19.67
N GLU A 27 2.75 -6.06 -19.74
CA GLU A 27 2.93 -6.97 -20.89
C GLU A 27 2.05 -8.24 -20.86
N ASN A 28 1.37 -8.53 -19.75
CA ASN A 28 0.49 -9.69 -19.66
C ASN A 28 -0.88 -9.37 -20.27
N LYS A 29 -1.50 -10.38 -20.89
CA LYS A 29 -2.88 -10.26 -21.40
C LYS A 29 -3.93 -10.32 -20.29
N ASN A 30 -3.65 -11.10 -19.25
CA ASN A 30 -4.54 -11.34 -18.12
C ASN A 30 -3.75 -11.10 -16.83
N TYR A 31 -4.37 -10.40 -15.89
CA TYR A 31 -3.85 -10.21 -14.54
C TYR A 31 -4.77 -10.88 -13.53
N ASN A 32 -4.19 -11.52 -12.52
CA ASN A 32 -4.95 -12.03 -11.37
C ASN A 32 -5.51 -10.87 -10.53
N ASN A 33 -4.88 -9.70 -10.59
CA ASN A 33 -5.33 -8.50 -9.90
C ASN A 33 -6.52 -7.89 -10.66
N LYS A 34 -7.73 -8.04 -10.10
CA LYS A 34 -8.97 -7.47 -10.65
C LYS A 34 -9.06 -5.95 -10.53
N ASP A 35 -8.16 -5.32 -9.77
CA ASP A 35 -8.17 -3.87 -9.55
C ASP A 35 -7.45 -3.10 -10.66
N ILE A 36 -6.81 -3.80 -11.61
CA ILE A 36 -6.18 -3.16 -12.76
C ILE A 36 -7.29 -2.72 -13.73
N ASN A 37 -7.45 -1.42 -13.91
CA ASN A 37 -8.30 -0.85 -14.93
C ASN A 37 -7.52 -0.72 -16.23
N HIS A 38 -7.67 -1.71 -17.11
CA HIS A 38 -7.00 -1.76 -18.41
C HIS A 38 -7.26 -0.53 -19.31
N GLU A 39 -8.39 0.14 -19.13
CA GLU A 39 -8.70 1.36 -19.88
C GLU A 39 -7.83 2.54 -19.45
N GLU A 40 -7.25 2.49 -18.25
CA GLU A 40 -6.46 3.57 -17.65
C GLU A 40 -4.94 3.33 -17.76
N THR A 41 -4.51 2.14 -18.22
CA THR A 41 -3.10 1.79 -18.35
C THR A 41 -2.30 2.76 -19.22
N TYR A 42 -2.93 3.46 -20.17
CA TYR A 42 -2.26 4.50 -20.96
C TYR A 42 -1.78 5.71 -20.14
N LYS A 43 -2.29 5.87 -18.92
CA LYS A 43 -1.87 6.91 -17.97
C LYS A 43 -0.62 6.52 -17.18
N ASN A 44 -0.21 5.25 -17.22
CA ASN A 44 1.04 4.81 -16.59
C ASN A 44 2.24 5.36 -17.36
N TYR A 45 3.32 5.65 -16.66
CA TYR A 45 4.54 6.17 -17.27
C TYR A 45 5.77 5.71 -16.50
N ASP A 46 6.94 5.67 -17.16
CA ASP A 46 8.23 5.45 -16.52
C ASP A 46 9.01 6.77 -16.53
N LEU A 47 9.46 7.20 -15.34
CA LEU A 47 10.18 8.46 -15.15
C LEU A 47 11.63 8.39 -15.65
N ILE A 48 12.17 7.19 -15.88
CA ILE A 48 13.55 6.97 -16.37
C ILE A 48 13.54 6.61 -17.86
N ASN A 49 12.64 5.71 -18.27
CA ASN A 49 12.64 5.16 -19.62
C ASN A 49 11.47 5.70 -20.45
N ALA A 50 11.76 6.30 -21.60
CA ALA A 50 10.71 6.78 -22.51
C ALA A 50 9.91 5.64 -23.18
N GLN A 51 10.45 4.42 -23.20
CA GLN A 51 9.86 3.25 -23.84
C GLN A 51 10.11 2.01 -22.96
N ASN A 52 9.32 0.97 -23.21
CA ASN A 52 9.47 -0.33 -22.59
C ASN A 52 10.88 -0.92 -22.83
N ILE A 53 11.48 -1.45 -21.77
CA ILE A 53 12.83 -2.02 -21.77
C ILE A 53 12.83 -3.47 -21.34
N LYS A 54 13.83 -4.24 -21.79
CA LYS A 54 14.09 -5.57 -21.23
C LYS A 54 14.91 -5.41 -19.95
N TYR A 55 14.32 -5.71 -18.80
CA TYR A 55 14.97 -5.50 -17.51
C TYR A 55 16.26 -6.30 -17.37
N LYS A 56 16.30 -7.53 -17.88
CA LYS A 56 17.52 -8.35 -17.86
C LYS A 56 18.67 -7.69 -18.60
N ASP A 57 18.41 -7.29 -19.84
CA ASP A 57 19.41 -6.66 -20.70
C ASP A 57 19.90 -5.35 -20.06
N LYS A 58 18.97 -4.55 -19.49
CA LYS A 58 19.33 -3.30 -18.81
C LYS A 58 20.15 -3.52 -17.54
N ILE A 59 19.81 -4.52 -16.73
CA ILE A 59 20.59 -4.91 -15.54
C ILE A 59 21.99 -5.34 -15.93
N ASP A 60 22.12 -6.14 -16.99
CA ASP A 60 23.41 -6.64 -17.44
C ASP A 60 24.26 -5.51 -18.02
N GLU A 61 23.67 -4.61 -18.81
CA GLU A 61 24.33 -3.39 -19.32
C GLU A 61 24.83 -2.50 -18.16
N THR A 62 23.98 -2.14 -17.21
CA THR A 62 24.37 -1.29 -16.06
C THR A 62 25.47 -1.95 -15.22
N ILE A 63 25.43 -3.27 -15.04
CA ILE A 63 26.50 -3.99 -14.33
C ILE A 63 27.79 -3.94 -15.15
N ASP A 64 27.74 -4.23 -16.45
CA ASP A 64 28.94 -4.28 -17.29
C ASP A 64 29.62 -2.90 -17.42
N GLU A 65 28.83 -1.82 -17.43
CA GLU A 65 29.32 -0.44 -17.49
C GLU A 65 29.94 0.05 -16.18
N ASN A 66 29.29 -0.24 -15.04
CA ASN A 66 29.61 0.41 -13.76
C ASN A 66 30.31 -0.51 -12.75
N TYR A 67 30.39 -1.83 -13.01
CA TYR A 67 31.10 -2.75 -12.13
C TYR A 67 32.62 -2.59 -12.24
N SER A 68 33.27 -2.13 -11.17
CA SER A 68 34.73 -2.01 -11.09
C SER A 68 35.36 -2.97 -10.08
N GLY A 69 34.57 -3.91 -9.56
CA GLY A 69 35.05 -4.91 -8.61
C GLY A 69 36.09 -5.86 -9.21
N LYS A 70 37.07 -6.27 -8.40
CA LYS A 70 38.21 -7.09 -8.83
C LYS A 70 37.91 -8.58 -9.02
N ARG A 71 36.70 -9.04 -8.69
CA ARG A 71 36.35 -10.46 -8.63
C ARG A 71 35.20 -10.75 -9.60
N LYS A 72 35.10 -12.00 -10.05
CA LYS A 72 33.91 -12.42 -10.80
C LYS A 72 32.66 -12.28 -9.91
N ILE A 73 31.59 -11.72 -10.48
CA ILE A 73 30.28 -11.66 -9.81
C ILE A 73 29.78 -13.09 -9.59
N ARG A 74 29.39 -13.38 -8.34
CA ARG A 74 28.81 -14.67 -7.95
C ARG A 74 27.49 -14.93 -8.69
N SER A 75 27.23 -16.18 -9.07
CA SER A 75 26.04 -16.56 -9.84
C SER A 75 24.72 -16.32 -9.12
N ASP A 76 24.74 -16.34 -7.78
CA ASP A 76 23.61 -16.09 -6.89
C ASP A 76 23.63 -14.66 -6.30
N ALA A 77 24.37 -13.74 -6.93
CA ALA A 77 24.35 -12.33 -6.57
C ALA A 77 22.93 -11.77 -6.77
N ILE A 78 22.53 -10.87 -5.87
CA ILE A 78 21.36 -10.03 -6.09
C ILE A 78 21.77 -8.98 -7.12
N ARG A 79 21.35 -9.17 -8.39
CA ARG A 79 21.70 -8.29 -9.51
C ARG A 79 20.89 -7.00 -9.54
N HIS A 80 19.70 -7.00 -8.96
CA HIS A 80 18.87 -5.80 -8.80
C HIS A 80 17.97 -5.92 -7.57
N VAL A 81 17.51 -4.76 -7.13
CA VAL A 81 16.51 -4.57 -6.08
C VAL A 81 15.29 -3.96 -6.74
N ASP A 82 14.10 -4.40 -6.34
CA ASP A 82 12.83 -3.80 -6.73
C ASP A 82 12.21 -3.12 -5.51
N GLY A 83 11.57 -1.99 -5.69
CA GLY A 83 10.98 -1.22 -4.62
C GLY A 83 9.65 -0.59 -5.00
N LEU A 84 8.94 -0.10 -3.98
CA LEU A 84 7.64 0.52 -4.07
C LEU A 84 7.65 1.84 -3.32
N VAL A 85 7.15 2.89 -3.97
CA VAL A 85 6.81 4.18 -3.35
C VAL A 85 5.32 4.44 -3.50
N THR A 86 4.63 4.78 -2.41
CA THR A 86 3.22 5.17 -2.41
C THR A 86 2.83 5.87 -1.11
N SER A 87 1.55 6.18 -0.96
CA SER A 87 0.87 6.66 0.25
C SER A 87 -0.47 5.92 0.38
N ASP A 88 -1.43 6.44 1.13
CA ASP A 88 -2.81 5.98 1.10
C ASP A 88 -3.65 6.72 0.04
N LYS A 89 -4.88 6.22 -0.16
CA LYS A 89 -5.81 6.78 -1.14
C LYS A 89 -6.15 8.23 -0.80
N ASP A 90 -6.40 8.52 0.48
CA ASP A 90 -6.81 9.85 0.95
C ASP A 90 -5.78 10.91 0.56
N PHE A 91 -4.48 10.61 0.65
CA PHE A 91 -3.42 11.52 0.19
C PHE A 91 -3.54 11.86 -1.30
N PHE A 92 -3.76 10.86 -2.15
CA PHE A 92 -3.78 11.07 -3.60
C PHE A 92 -5.10 11.63 -4.12
N ASP A 93 -6.21 11.43 -3.39
CA ASP A 93 -7.52 11.97 -3.75
C ASP A 93 -7.55 13.50 -3.74
N ASP A 94 -6.70 14.12 -2.93
CA ASP A 94 -6.56 15.57 -2.82
C ASP A 94 -5.57 16.17 -3.83
N LEU A 95 -4.89 15.35 -4.64
CA LEU A 95 -3.85 15.79 -5.59
C LEU A 95 -4.34 15.74 -7.05
N SER A 96 -3.94 16.74 -7.81
CA SER A 96 -4.05 16.73 -9.28
C SER A 96 -3.03 15.77 -9.91
N GLY A 97 -3.25 15.41 -11.18
CA GLY A 97 -2.30 14.55 -11.91
C GLY A 97 -0.87 15.11 -11.96
N GLU A 98 -0.72 16.43 -12.07
CA GLU A 98 0.60 17.11 -12.05
C GLU A 98 1.26 17.02 -10.67
N GLU A 99 0.49 17.13 -9.59
CA GLU A 99 1.01 16.99 -8.22
C GLU A 99 1.40 15.55 -7.89
N ILE A 100 0.64 14.57 -8.39
CA ILE A 100 0.99 13.16 -8.30
C ILE A 100 2.30 12.88 -9.05
N GLU A 101 2.44 13.40 -10.27
CA GLU A 101 3.68 13.26 -11.04
C GLU A 101 4.86 13.92 -10.33
N ARG A 102 4.65 15.11 -9.75
CA ARG A 102 5.67 15.80 -8.95
C ARG A 102 6.09 14.97 -7.74
N PHE A 103 5.15 14.38 -7.02
CA PHE A 103 5.44 13.51 -5.87
C PHE A 103 6.35 12.34 -6.26
N PHE A 104 6.08 11.68 -7.39
CA PHE A 104 6.91 10.58 -7.84
C PHE A 104 8.26 11.05 -8.41
N LYS A 105 8.34 12.22 -9.03
CA LYS A 105 9.62 12.84 -9.43
C LYS A 105 10.51 13.19 -8.25
N ASP A 106 9.96 13.84 -7.23
CA ASP A 106 10.68 14.12 -5.97
C ASP A 106 11.10 12.81 -5.28
N SER A 107 10.24 11.78 -5.31
CA SER A 107 10.58 10.45 -4.80
C SER A 107 11.71 9.78 -5.60
N LEU A 108 11.74 9.94 -6.93
CA LEU A 108 12.84 9.45 -7.76
C LEU A 108 14.14 10.19 -7.44
N GLU A 109 14.10 11.51 -7.25
CA GLU A 109 15.27 12.30 -6.84
C GLU A 109 15.87 11.78 -5.53
N PHE A 110 15.04 11.48 -4.53
CA PHE A 110 15.49 10.82 -3.30
C PHE A 110 16.18 9.48 -3.58
N LEU A 111 15.59 8.64 -4.43
CA LEU A 111 16.14 7.33 -4.78
C LEU A 111 17.48 7.42 -5.55
N GLU A 112 17.60 8.38 -6.47
CA GLU A 112 18.84 8.65 -7.20
C GLU A 112 19.95 9.10 -6.24
N ASN A 113 19.63 9.91 -5.23
CA ASN A 113 20.57 10.33 -4.19
C ASN A 113 20.97 9.18 -3.25
N GLU A 114 20.04 8.28 -2.92
CA GLU A 114 20.30 7.16 -2.01
C GLU A 114 21.07 6.01 -2.67
N TYR A 115 20.77 5.71 -3.94
CA TYR A 115 21.28 4.50 -4.60
C TYR A 115 22.18 4.79 -5.80
N GLY A 116 22.37 6.04 -6.19
CA GLY A 116 23.13 6.45 -7.36
C GLY A 116 22.25 6.49 -8.62
N LYS A 117 22.24 7.63 -9.30
CA LYS A 117 21.44 7.86 -10.50
C LYS A 117 21.74 6.84 -11.61
N GLU A 118 23.01 6.53 -11.80
CA GLU A 118 23.53 5.57 -12.77
C GLU A 118 23.14 4.11 -12.47
N ASN A 119 22.72 3.84 -11.24
CA ASN A 119 22.29 2.51 -10.81
C ASN A 119 20.80 2.28 -11.02
N MET A 120 20.02 3.34 -11.26
CA MET A 120 18.57 3.25 -11.44
C MET A 120 18.24 2.65 -12.81
N LEU A 121 17.28 1.71 -12.81
CA LEU A 121 16.90 0.91 -13.99
C LEU A 121 15.55 1.35 -14.58
N TYR A 122 14.57 1.57 -13.71
CA TYR A 122 13.20 1.95 -14.06
C TYR A 122 12.54 2.62 -12.86
N ALA A 123 11.56 3.48 -13.13
CA ALA A 123 10.70 4.12 -12.14
C ALA A 123 9.29 4.25 -12.72
N THR A 124 8.58 3.13 -12.77
CA THR A 124 7.26 3.00 -13.40
C THR A 124 6.14 3.37 -12.43
N VAL A 125 5.40 4.41 -12.75
CA VAL A 125 4.21 4.86 -12.02
C VAL A 125 2.97 4.18 -12.59
N HIS A 126 2.22 3.52 -11.72
CA HIS A 126 0.91 2.95 -12.00
C HIS A 126 -0.20 3.86 -11.47
N LEU A 127 -1.07 4.31 -12.37
CA LEU A 127 -2.29 5.06 -12.09
C LEU A 127 -3.56 4.23 -12.42
N ASP A 128 -3.38 3.06 -13.02
CA ASP A 128 -4.43 2.13 -13.42
C ASP A 128 -4.84 1.13 -12.32
N GLU A 129 -4.36 1.33 -11.09
CA GLU A 129 -4.73 0.55 -9.92
C GLU A 129 -5.42 1.44 -8.87
N ARG A 130 -5.85 0.84 -7.76
CA ARG A 130 -6.66 1.52 -6.75
C ARG A 130 -6.01 2.74 -6.08
N VAL A 131 -4.69 2.72 -5.93
CA VAL A 131 -3.91 3.81 -5.32
C VAL A 131 -2.69 4.05 -6.20
N PRO A 132 -2.41 5.30 -6.61
CA PRO A 132 -1.18 5.63 -7.32
C PRO A 132 0.07 5.11 -6.61
N HIS A 133 0.95 4.45 -7.34
CA HIS A 133 2.21 3.96 -6.78
C HIS A 133 3.29 3.83 -7.84
N MET A 134 4.54 3.90 -7.42
CA MET A 134 5.70 3.77 -8.27
C MET A 134 6.49 2.51 -7.92
N HIS A 135 6.70 1.66 -8.91
CA HIS A 135 7.71 0.61 -8.85
C HIS A 135 9.05 1.16 -9.34
N PHE A 136 10.10 0.96 -8.58
CA PHE A 136 11.45 1.35 -8.99
C PHE A 136 12.41 0.18 -8.88
N GLY A 137 13.43 0.17 -9.73
CA GLY A 137 14.48 -0.84 -9.71
C GLY A 137 15.85 -0.23 -9.79
N PHE A 138 16.82 -0.82 -9.09
CA PHE A 138 18.22 -0.39 -9.18
C PHE A 138 19.19 -1.56 -9.05
N VAL A 139 20.38 -1.41 -9.62
CA VAL A 139 21.52 -2.32 -9.43
C VAL A 139 22.24 -1.92 -8.15
N PRO A 140 22.43 -2.82 -7.16
CA PRO A 140 23.05 -2.46 -5.89
C PRO A 140 24.58 -2.42 -5.99
N LEU A 141 25.10 -1.53 -6.83
CA LEU A 141 26.53 -1.21 -6.89
C LEU A 141 26.88 -0.27 -5.74
N THR A 142 27.93 -0.58 -5.00
CA THR A 142 28.48 0.26 -3.93
C THR A 142 29.37 1.36 -4.51
N GLU A 143 29.68 2.39 -3.74
CA GLU A 143 30.57 3.49 -4.17
C GLU A 143 31.96 2.98 -4.63
N ASP A 144 32.46 1.88 -4.06
CA ASP A 144 33.69 1.23 -4.48
C ASP A 144 33.52 0.26 -5.68
N GLY A 145 32.36 0.31 -6.34
CA GLY A 145 32.01 -0.41 -7.57
C GLY A 145 31.79 -1.92 -7.42
N ARG A 146 31.53 -2.41 -6.21
CA ARG A 146 31.15 -3.82 -5.97
C ARG A 146 29.64 -4.00 -6.07
N LEU A 147 29.19 -5.17 -6.55
CA LEU A 147 27.79 -5.56 -6.51
C LEU A 147 27.44 -6.15 -5.14
N SER A 148 26.76 -5.38 -4.28
CA SER A 148 26.45 -5.77 -2.90
C SER A 148 25.13 -5.19 -2.38
N ALA A 149 24.02 -5.90 -2.63
CA ALA A 149 22.71 -5.59 -2.04
C ALA A 149 22.67 -5.59 -0.51
N LYS A 150 23.62 -6.28 0.15
CA LYS A 150 23.73 -6.27 1.61
C LYS A 150 24.25 -4.93 2.11
N GLU A 151 25.17 -4.33 1.37
CA GLU A 151 25.82 -3.08 1.75
C GLU A 151 24.93 -1.90 1.39
N GLN A 152 24.40 -1.88 0.16
CA GLN A 152 23.48 -0.85 -0.30
C GLN A 152 22.18 -0.77 0.51
N LEU A 153 21.60 -1.91 0.92
CA LEU A 153 20.36 -1.92 1.71
C LEU A 153 20.58 -2.06 3.21
N GLY A 154 21.80 -2.42 3.62
CA GLY A 154 22.11 -2.71 5.02
C GLY A 154 21.27 -3.83 5.66
N ASN A 155 20.91 -3.58 6.91
CA ASN A 155 20.21 -4.45 7.84
C ASN A 155 18.83 -3.86 8.26
N LYS A 156 18.17 -4.47 9.24
CA LYS A 156 16.85 -4.03 9.73
C LYS A 156 16.82 -2.57 10.20
N LYS A 157 17.87 -2.11 10.87
CA LYS A 157 18.02 -0.72 11.32
C LYS A 157 18.09 0.23 10.13
N ASP A 158 18.84 -0.15 9.10
CA ASP A 158 19.02 0.67 7.90
C ASP A 158 17.70 0.81 7.13
N PHE A 159 16.85 -0.23 7.09
CA PHE A 159 15.49 -0.11 6.54
C PHE A 159 14.60 0.84 7.34
N THR A 160 14.68 0.83 8.67
CA THR A 160 13.94 1.79 9.51
C THR A 160 14.39 3.21 9.21
N GLN A 161 15.71 3.44 9.15
CA GLN A 161 16.29 4.75 8.85
C GLN A 161 16.00 5.22 7.43
N LEU A 162 15.95 4.31 6.46
CA LEU A 162 15.54 4.62 5.08
C LEU A 162 14.11 5.19 5.05
N GLN A 163 13.18 4.62 5.83
CA GLN A 163 11.83 5.17 5.93
C GLN A 163 11.80 6.51 6.65
N ASP A 164 12.65 6.71 7.66
CA ASP A 164 12.75 7.99 8.37
C ASP A 164 13.29 9.08 7.43
N ARG A 165 14.39 8.81 6.69
CA ARG A 165 14.98 9.73 5.70
C ARG A 165 14.01 10.04 4.55
N PHE A 166 13.31 9.02 4.04
CA PHE A 166 12.33 9.24 2.98
C PHE A 166 11.18 10.14 3.45
N ASN A 167 10.66 9.91 4.66
CA ASN A 167 9.59 10.74 5.22
C ASN A 167 10.04 12.19 5.43
N GLU A 168 11.25 12.39 5.96
CA GLU A 168 11.85 13.71 6.14
C GLU A 168 11.97 14.43 4.78
N TYR A 169 12.55 13.77 3.77
CA TYR A 169 12.74 14.32 2.44
C TYR A 169 11.43 14.75 1.76
N VAL A 170 10.40 13.89 1.75
CA VAL A 170 9.11 14.26 1.13
C VAL A 170 8.41 15.38 1.90
N ASN A 171 8.58 15.48 3.21
CA ASN A 171 8.02 16.58 3.98
C ASN A 171 8.76 17.90 3.77
N GLU A 172 10.06 17.88 3.54
CA GLU A 172 10.83 19.06 3.09
C GLU A 172 10.33 19.59 1.74
N LYS A 173 9.78 18.72 0.88
CA LYS A 173 9.13 19.08 -0.39
C LYS A 173 7.68 19.56 -0.23
N GLY A 174 7.09 19.43 0.97
CA GLY A 174 5.78 19.99 1.33
C GLY A 174 4.59 19.02 1.33
N TYR A 175 4.82 17.69 1.37
CA TYR A 175 3.74 16.69 1.26
C TYR A 175 2.99 16.35 2.56
N GLU A 176 3.43 16.85 3.72
CA GLU A 176 2.77 16.69 5.03
C GLU A 176 2.36 15.24 5.39
N LEU A 177 3.22 14.27 5.11
CA LEU A 177 3.02 12.84 5.36
C LEU A 177 3.61 12.39 6.70
N GLU A 178 2.94 11.46 7.37
CA GLU A 178 3.46 10.82 8.58
C GLU A 178 4.36 9.63 8.27
N ARG A 179 5.36 9.43 9.12
CA ARG A 179 6.19 8.23 9.09
C ARG A 179 5.37 7.02 9.58
N GLY A 180 5.23 5.98 8.76
CA GLY A 180 4.68 4.67 9.14
C GLY A 180 5.30 4.07 10.41
N THR A 181 4.51 3.64 11.39
CA THR A 181 5.04 3.19 12.69
C THR A 181 5.97 1.97 12.55
N SER A 182 7.11 1.97 13.27
CA SER A 182 8.16 0.97 13.09
C SER A 182 7.69 -0.46 13.40
N LYS A 183 8.37 -1.46 12.83
CA LYS A 183 8.04 -2.88 13.08
C LYS A 183 8.19 -3.25 14.57
N GLU A 184 9.13 -2.63 15.28
CA GLU A 184 9.36 -2.84 16.72
C GLU A 184 8.15 -2.43 17.58
N VAL A 185 7.34 -1.49 17.08
CA VAL A 185 6.14 -1.00 17.78
C VAL A 185 4.87 -1.70 17.29
N THR A 186 4.81 -2.10 16.03
CA THR A 186 3.56 -2.59 15.42
C THR A 186 3.47 -4.10 15.27
N GLU A 187 4.59 -4.82 15.38
CA GLU A 187 4.73 -6.24 15.02
C GLU A 187 4.19 -6.60 13.62
N ARG A 188 3.89 -5.59 12.79
CA ARG A 188 3.25 -5.79 11.50
C ARG A 188 4.18 -6.54 10.58
N GLU A 189 3.66 -7.64 10.04
CA GLU A 189 4.33 -8.40 9.00
C GLU A 189 3.84 -7.96 7.62
N HIS A 190 4.77 -7.94 6.67
CA HIS A 190 4.41 -7.73 5.28
C HIS A 190 3.51 -8.88 4.81
N LYS A 191 2.31 -8.54 4.38
CA LYS A 191 1.39 -9.47 3.73
C LYS A 191 1.49 -9.25 2.23
N ALA A 192 1.66 -10.33 1.46
CA ALA A 192 1.51 -10.28 0.01
C ALA A 192 0.14 -9.68 -0.36
N MET A 193 0.05 -8.99 -1.50
CA MET A 193 -1.16 -8.22 -1.85
C MET A 193 -2.44 -9.06 -1.81
N ASP A 194 -2.41 -10.29 -2.31
CA ASP A 194 -3.56 -11.21 -2.27
C ASP A 194 -3.99 -11.56 -0.84
N GLN A 195 -3.03 -11.72 0.07
CA GLN A 195 -3.31 -11.97 1.49
C GLN A 195 -3.78 -10.69 2.19
N TYR A 196 -3.21 -9.54 1.85
CA TYR A 196 -3.66 -8.25 2.35
C TYR A 196 -5.12 -7.99 1.95
N LYS A 197 -5.51 -8.24 0.70
CA LYS A 197 -6.90 -8.11 0.23
C LYS A 197 -7.86 -9.01 1.02
N LYS A 198 -7.51 -10.28 1.24
CA LYS A 198 -8.29 -11.20 2.07
C LYS A 198 -8.48 -10.71 3.50
N ASP A 199 -7.47 -10.03 4.05
CA ASP A 199 -7.43 -9.64 5.47
C ASP A 199 -7.97 -8.23 5.75
N THR A 200 -8.25 -7.41 4.73
CA THR A 200 -8.54 -5.98 4.89
C THR A 200 -9.89 -5.53 4.30
N VAL A 201 -10.13 -4.20 4.32
CA VAL A 201 -11.37 -3.46 3.99
C VAL A 201 -11.97 -3.81 2.62
N PHE A 202 -11.24 -4.51 1.74
CA PHE A 202 -11.72 -5.08 0.49
C PHE A 202 -13.06 -5.82 0.65
N HIS A 203 -13.17 -6.70 1.66
CA HIS A 203 -14.44 -7.37 1.96
C HIS A 203 -15.49 -6.46 2.60
N LYS A 204 -15.15 -5.32 3.19
CA LYS A 204 -16.15 -4.41 3.78
C LYS A 204 -16.86 -3.58 2.71
N GLN A 205 -16.14 -3.10 1.70
CA GLN A 205 -16.72 -2.31 0.61
C GLN A 205 -17.51 -3.19 -0.37
N GLU A 206 -16.94 -4.32 -0.83
CA GLU A 206 -17.71 -5.27 -1.67
C GLU A 206 -18.95 -5.78 -0.92
N LEU A 207 -18.85 -6.07 0.38
CA LEU A 207 -20.01 -6.47 1.19
C LEU A 207 -21.07 -5.36 1.26
N GLN A 208 -20.65 -4.08 1.28
CA GLN A 208 -21.58 -2.97 1.31
C GLN A 208 -22.26 -2.76 -0.05
N GLU A 209 -21.51 -2.86 -1.15
CA GLU A 209 -22.04 -2.79 -2.52
C GLU A 209 -23.02 -3.93 -2.80
N VAL A 210 -22.64 -5.17 -2.44
CA VAL A 210 -23.53 -6.34 -2.54
C VAL A 210 -24.78 -6.17 -1.68
N LYS A 211 -24.67 -5.57 -0.48
CA LYS A 211 -25.84 -5.25 0.36
C LYS A 211 -26.78 -4.25 -0.31
N ASP A 212 -26.23 -3.21 -0.91
CA ASP A 212 -27.01 -2.15 -1.56
C ASP A 212 -27.72 -2.68 -2.82
N GLU A 213 -27.06 -3.55 -3.59
CA GLU A 213 -27.68 -4.27 -4.72
C GLU A 213 -28.80 -5.21 -4.26
N LEU A 214 -28.57 -5.99 -3.20
CA LEU A 214 -29.57 -6.88 -2.63
C LEU A 214 -30.81 -6.12 -2.15
N GLN A 215 -30.61 -4.95 -1.50
CA GLN A 215 -31.73 -4.10 -1.08
C GLN A 215 -32.53 -3.55 -2.26
N LYS A 216 -31.87 -3.15 -3.35
CA LYS A 216 -32.54 -2.69 -4.58
C LYS A 216 -33.34 -3.81 -5.23
N ALA A 217 -32.75 -4.99 -5.37
CA ALA A 217 -33.42 -6.17 -5.92
C ALA A 217 -34.65 -6.57 -5.09
N ASN A 218 -34.54 -6.54 -3.76
CA ASN A 218 -35.65 -6.85 -2.86
C ASN A 218 -36.79 -5.83 -2.98
N LYS A 219 -36.49 -4.53 -3.09
CA LYS A 219 -37.52 -3.50 -3.35
C LYS A 219 -38.24 -3.73 -4.67
N GLN A 220 -37.50 -4.04 -5.74
CA GLN A 220 -38.09 -4.30 -7.06
C GLN A 220 -38.99 -5.54 -7.04
N LEU A 221 -38.56 -6.61 -6.35
CA LEU A 221 -39.35 -7.82 -6.19
C LEU A 221 -40.65 -7.56 -5.42
N GLN A 222 -40.58 -6.82 -4.30
CA GLN A 222 -41.76 -6.46 -3.51
C GLN A 222 -42.76 -5.62 -4.31
N SER A 223 -42.28 -4.62 -5.06
CA SER A 223 -43.14 -3.83 -5.96
C SER A 223 -43.78 -4.69 -7.06
N GLY A 224 -43.07 -5.68 -7.60
CA GLY A 224 -43.61 -6.65 -8.55
C GLY A 224 -44.69 -7.55 -7.94
N ILE A 225 -44.49 -8.03 -6.71
CA ILE A 225 -45.46 -8.85 -5.97
C ILE A 225 -46.73 -8.05 -5.63
N GLU A 226 -46.60 -6.80 -5.18
CA GLU A 226 -47.75 -5.91 -4.92
C GLU A 226 -48.54 -5.62 -6.19
N HIS A 227 -47.84 -5.36 -7.31
CA HIS A 227 -48.48 -5.16 -8.61
C HIS A 227 -49.29 -6.40 -9.04
N MET A 228 -48.70 -7.59 -8.93
CA MET A 228 -49.38 -8.85 -9.24
C MET A 228 -50.55 -9.16 -8.31
N ARG A 229 -50.48 -8.77 -7.02
CA ARG A 229 -51.58 -8.93 -6.06
C ARG A 229 -52.73 -7.95 -6.29
N SER A 230 -52.44 -6.78 -6.84
CA SER A 230 -53.45 -5.76 -7.16
C SER A 230 -54.30 -6.10 -8.39
N THR A 231 -53.79 -6.96 -9.27
CA THR A 231 -54.54 -7.56 -10.38
C THR A 231 -55.27 -8.83 -9.90
N LYS A 232 -56.60 -8.74 -9.78
CA LYS A 232 -57.53 -9.82 -9.38
C LYS A 232 -57.47 -11.08 -10.29
N PRO A 233 -58.01 -12.23 -9.84
CA PRO A 233 -57.37 -13.56 -9.85
C PRO A 233 -57.06 -14.07 -11.26
N PHE A 234 -55.91 -14.72 -11.38
CA PHE A 234 -55.51 -15.49 -12.56
C PHE A 234 -56.51 -16.63 -12.79
N ASP A 235 -57.42 -16.49 -13.77
CA ASP A 235 -58.12 -17.61 -14.37
C ASP A 235 -57.13 -18.35 -15.27
N TYR A 236 -56.74 -19.57 -14.87
CA TYR A 236 -56.06 -20.52 -15.74
C TYR A 236 -57.09 -21.09 -16.74
N GLU A 237 -57.14 -20.56 -17.96
CA GLU A 237 -57.74 -21.28 -19.09
C GLU A 237 -56.64 -22.06 -19.83
N ASN A 238 -56.71 -23.38 -19.78
CA ASN A 238 -56.07 -24.21 -20.80
C ASN A 238 -56.70 -23.83 -22.14
N GLU A 239 -55.89 -23.41 -23.12
CA GLU A 239 -56.33 -23.17 -24.49
C GLU A 239 -57.25 -24.32 -24.96
N ARG A 240 -58.56 -24.08 -25.00
CA ARG A 240 -59.44 -24.90 -25.82
C ARG A 240 -59.25 -24.44 -27.24
N THR A 241 -58.60 -25.30 -28.02
CA THR A 241 -58.51 -25.26 -29.47
C THR A 241 -59.89 -25.04 -30.09
N GLY A 242 -60.17 -23.80 -30.47
CA GLY A 242 -61.32 -23.38 -31.27
C GLY A 242 -60.86 -22.98 -32.66
N LEU A 243 -61.38 -23.65 -33.68
CA LEU A 243 -60.87 -23.68 -35.06
C LEU A 243 -61.00 -22.35 -35.86
N PHE A 244 -61.46 -21.25 -35.27
CA PHE A 244 -61.69 -19.99 -36.01
C PHE A 244 -61.66 -18.75 -35.09
N SER A 245 -60.49 -18.19 -34.78
CA SER A 245 -60.36 -16.77 -34.39
C SER A 245 -58.90 -16.31 -34.42
N GLY A 246 -58.62 -15.20 -35.09
CA GLY A 246 -57.29 -14.65 -35.32
C GLY A 246 -56.54 -14.26 -34.04
N ARG A 247 -55.22 -14.38 -34.07
CA ARG A 247 -54.32 -13.89 -33.02
C ARG A 247 -54.29 -12.36 -33.04
N GLU A 248 -54.90 -11.71 -32.07
CA GLU A 248 -54.51 -10.35 -31.69
C GLU A 248 -53.47 -10.42 -30.56
N GLU A 249 -52.34 -9.73 -30.71
CA GLU A 249 -51.36 -9.54 -29.64
C GLU A 249 -51.96 -8.61 -28.58
N THR A 250 -52.48 -9.19 -27.50
CA THR A 250 -53.10 -8.44 -26.40
C THR A 250 -52.09 -7.74 -25.48
N GLY A 251 -50.79 -7.77 -25.80
CA GLY A 251 -49.72 -7.22 -24.95
C GLY A 251 -49.55 -7.94 -23.60
N ARG A 252 -50.32 -9.01 -23.33
CA ARG A 252 -50.23 -9.81 -22.10
C ARG A 252 -49.25 -10.96 -22.31
N LYS A 253 -48.16 -10.99 -21.53
CA LYS A 253 -47.28 -12.16 -21.44
C LYS A 253 -47.96 -13.23 -20.60
N ILE A 254 -48.29 -14.36 -21.21
CA ILE A 254 -48.83 -15.54 -20.53
C ILE A 254 -47.63 -16.38 -20.07
N LEU A 255 -47.47 -16.53 -18.75
CA LEU A 255 -46.47 -17.42 -18.15
C LEU A 255 -46.97 -18.87 -18.27
N THR A 256 -46.10 -19.77 -18.72
CA THR A 256 -46.39 -21.21 -18.70
C THR A 256 -46.37 -21.74 -17.27
N ALA A 257 -47.02 -22.88 -17.02
CA ALA A 257 -47.05 -23.51 -15.69
C ALA A 257 -45.63 -23.80 -15.16
N ASP A 258 -44.72 -24.26 -16.03
CA ASP A 258 -43.32 -24.53 -15.69
C ASP A 258 -42.55 -23.25 -15.30
N GLU A 259 -42.81 -22.12 -15.98
CA GLU A 259 -42.19 -20.84 -15.64
C GLU A 259 -42.71 -20.29 -14.31
N PHE A 260 -44.00 -20.50 -14.02
CA PHE A 260 -44.61 -20.13 -12.74
C PHE A 260 -44.08 -20.98 -11.58
N GLU A 261 -43.89 -22.28 -11.79
CA GLU A 261 -43.35 -23.20 -10.78
C GLU A 261 -41.89 -22.87 -10.44
N ARG A 262 -41.04 -22.59 -11.44
CA ARG A 262 -39.66 -22.11 -11.24
C ARG A 262 -39.59 -20.78 -10.49
N LEU A 263 -40.54 -19.88 -10.76
CA LEU A 263 -40.62 -18.61 -10.05
C LEU A 263 -40.98 -18.83 -8.58
N GLN A 264 -41.93 -19.73 -8.27
CA GLN A 264 -42.28 -20.09 -6.90
C GLN A 264 -41.11 -20.72 -6.14
N GLU A 265 -40.40 -21.66 -6.75
CA GLU A 265 -39.22 -22.29 -6.12
C GLU A 265 -38.12 -21.25 -5.81
N THR A 266 -37.92 -20.29 -6.71
CA THR A 266 -36.95 -19.21 -6.53
C THR A 266 -37.37 -18.30 -5.37
N ILE A 267 -38.65 -17.95 -5.27
CA ILE A 267 -39.20 -17.13 -4.18
C ILE A 267 -39.08 -17.83 -2.84
N SER A 268 -39.49 -19.10 -2.73
CA SER A 268 -39.39 -19.87 -1.49
C SER A 268 -37.95 -20.09 -1.03
N SER A 269 -37.01 -20.23 -1.97
CA SER A 269 -35.58 -20.31 -1.66
C SER A 269 -35.04 -18.97 -1.15
N ALA A 270 -35.48 -17.85 -1.74
CA ALA A 270 -35.12 -16.52 -1.28
C ALA A 270 -35.69 -16.21 0.12
N GLU A 271 -36.94 -16.59 0.40
CA GLU A 271 -37.57 -16.45 1.72
C GLU A 271 -36.81 -17.22 2.80
N ARG A 272 -36.41 -18.47 2.53
CA ARG A 272 -35.59 -19.27 3.46
C ARG A 272 -34.25 -18.61 3.78
N ILE A 273 -33.58 -18.04 2.78
CA ILE A 273 -32.29 -17.35 2.98
C ILE A 273 -32.46 -16.11 3.88
N VAL A 274 -33.57 -15.38 3.72
CA VAL A 274 -33.88 -14.22 4.57
C VAL A 274 -34.18 -14.65 6.00
N ASP A 275 -34.98 -15.71 6.19
CA ASP A 275 -35.29 -16.25 7.52
C ASP A 275 -34.03 -16.79 8.22
N ASP A 276 -33.17 -17.51 7.51
CA ASP A 276 -31.89 -17.99 8.04
C ASP A 276 -30.99 -16.81 8.47
N TYR A 277 -31.00 -15.71 7.73
CA TYR A 277 -30.24 -14.50 8.07
C TYR A 277 -30.79 -13.77 9.32
N GLU A 278 -32.11 -13.64 9.43
CA GLU A 278 -32.74 -13.06 10.63
C GLU A 278 -32.56 -13.96 11.86
N ASN A 279 -32.64 -15.28 11.68
CA ASN A 279 -32.36 -16.24 12.74
C ASN A 279 -30.91 -16.11 13.23
N ILE A 280 -29.93 -15.98 12.32
CA ILE A 280 -28.52 -15.76 12.68
C ILE A 280 -28.35 -14.45 13.48
N LYS A 281 -29.06 -13.36 13.16
CA LYS A 281 -29.01 -12.13 13.96
C LYS A 281 -29.56 -12.28 15.36
N SER A 282 -30.51 -13.20 15.54
CA SER A 282 -31.10 -13.49 16.85
C SER A 282 -30.25 -14.44 17.71
N THR A 283 -29.19 -15.02 17.15
CA THR A 283 -28.28 -15.89 17.90
C THR A 283 -27.39 -15.11 18.86
N ASP A 284 -27.05 -15.76 19.97
CA ASP A 284 -26.11 -15.24 20.97
C ASP A 284 -24.74 -14.89 20.33
N TYR A 285 -24.32 -15.66 19.32
CA TYR A 285 -23.09 -15.42 18.58
C TYR A 285 -23.07 -14.10 17.82
N TYR A 286 -24.20 -13.66 17.25
CA TYR A 286 -24.27 -12.37 16.56
C TYR A 286 -24.14 -11.21 17.56
N THR A 287 -24.83 -11.31 18.70
CA THR A 287 -24.75 -10.32 19.78
C THR A 287 -23.34 -10.23 20.34
N GLU A 288 -22.72 -11.37 20.66
CA GLU A 288 -21.33 -11.45 21.12
C GLU A 288 -20.36 -10.85 20.09
N ASN A 289 -20.57 -11.10 18.79
CA ASN A 289 -19.75 -10.51 17.73
C ASN A 289 -19.88 -8.97 17.67
N GLN A 290 -21.06 -8.42 17.91
CA GLN A 290 -21.28 -6.97 17.98
C GLN A 290 -20.61 -6.35 19.20
N GLU A 291 -20.68 -7.02 20.36
CA GLU A 291 -19.97 -6.56 21.56
C GLU A 291 -18.46 -6.62 21.39
N LEU A 292 -17.93 -7.70 20.82
CA LEU A 292 -16.51 -7.82 20.49
C LEU A 292 -16.06 -6.74 19.50
N LYS A 293 -16.89 -6.37 18.52
CA LYS A 293 -16.62 -5.25 17.60
C LYS A 293 -16.54 -3.92 18.33
N LYS A 294 -17.50 -3.61 19.20
CA LYS A 294 -17.49 -2.38 20.01
C LYS A 294 -16.26 -2.33 20.91
N ARG A 295 -15.94 -3.44 21.57
CA ARG A 295 -14.78 -3.56 22.46
C ARG A 295 -13.45 -3.45 21.71
N ARG A 296 -13.38 -3.98 20.49
CA ARG A 296 -12.23 -3.78 19.61
C ARG A 296 -12.05 -2.31 19.23
N GLU A 297 -13.14 -1.60 18.93
CA GLU A 297 -13.06 -0.19 18.56
C GLU A 297 -12.64 0.68 19.75
N SER A 298 -13.18 0.44 20.94
CA SER A 298 -12.75 1.15 22.15
C SER A 298 -11.29 0.84 22.53
N LEU A 299 -10.85 -0.41 22.39
CA LEU A 299 -9.44 -0.77 22.57
C LEU A 299 -8.53 -0.05 21.56
N LYS A 300 -9.00 0.13 20.32
CA LYS A 300 -8.25 0.83 19.28
C LYS A 300 -8.10 2.32 19.60
N GLU A 301 -9.13 2.97 20.14
CA GLU A 301 -9.03 4.35 20.64
C GLU A 301 -8.01 4.45 21.78
N VAL A 302 -8.10 3.58 22.78
CA VAL A 302 -7.14 3.54 23.91
C VAL A 302 -5.70 3.35 23.41
N VAL A 303 -5.49 2.43 22.45
CA VAL A 303 -4.18 2.18 21.85
C VAL A 303 -3.67 3.42 21.09
N ASN A 304 -4.54 4.16 20.42
CA ASN A 304 -4.15 5.39 19.72
C ASN A 304 -3.73 6.48 20.71
N THR A 305 -4.48 6.71 21.78
CA THR A 305 -4.10 7.66 22.84
C THR A 305 -2.76 7.29 23.48
N TRP A 306 -2.53 6.00 23.74
CA TRP A 306 -1.24 5.52 24.24
C TRP A 306 -0.09 5.75 23.24
N LYS A 307 -0.35 5.58 21.94
CA LYS A 307 0.65 5.82 20.89
C LYS A 307 1.01 7.30 20.79
N GLU A 308 0.04 8.19 20.85
CA GLU A 308 0.25 9.64 20.83
C GLU A 308 1.12 10.06 22.02
N GLY A 309 0.76 9.63 23.24
CA GLY A 309 1.54 9.91 24.44
C GLY A 309 2.96 9.32 24.39
N TYR A 310 3.13 8.11 23.85
CA TYR A 310 4.45 7.53 23.64
C TYR A 310 5.28 8.34 22.64
N HIS A 311 4.66 8.82 21.57
CA HIS A 311 5.33 9.59 20.53
C HIS A 311 5.82 10.95 21.06
N GLU A 312 5.00 11.65 21.84
CA GLU A 312 5.41 12.88 22.53
C GLU A 312 6.58 12.63 23.48
N LYS A 313 6.50 11.58 24.30
CA LYS A 313 7.59 11.21 25.22
C LYS A 313 8.87 10.85 24.48
N SER A 314 8.76 10.17 23.34
CA SER A 314 9.90 9.83 22.48
C SER A 314 10.58 11.08 21.91
N LYS A 315 9.81 12.07 21.45
CA LYS A 315 10.33 13.38 20.99
C LYS A 315 11.08 14.10 22.11
N GLU A 316 10.50 14.13 23.32
CA GLU A 316 11.12 14.73 24.51
C GLU A 316 12.45 14.05 24.86
N VAL A 317 12.48 12.71 24.89
CA VAL A 317 13.71 11.94 25.15
C VAL A 317 14.80 12.22 24.11
N ASN A 318 14.43 12.30 22.83
CA ASN A 318 15.40 12.59 21.77
C ASN A 318 15.96 14.01 21.86
N LYS A 319 15.10 14.99 22.21
CA LYS A 319 15.53 16.36 22.47
C LYS A 319 16.55 16.41 23.63
N LEU A 320 16.21 15.78 24.76
CA LEU A 320 17.08 15.73 25.93
C LEU A 320 18.41 15.03 25.64
N LYS A 321 18.41 13.97 24.80
CA LYS A 321 19.66 13.32 24.37
C LYS A 321 20.57 14.28 23.59
N ARG A 322 20.03 15.02 22.62
CA ARG A 322 20.80 16.01 21.84
C ARG A 322 21.37 17.12 22.73
N GLU A 323 20.57 17.62 23.67
CA GLU A 323 21.02 18.62 24.64
C GLU A 323 22.16 18.08 25.52
N ASN A 324 22.02 16.84 26.00
CA ASN A 324 23.05 16.19 26.82
C ASN A 324 24.34 15.93 26.03
N ASP A 325 24.25 15.49 24.78
CA ASP A 325 25.41 15.31 23.90
C ASP A 325 26.14 16.64 23.68
N SER A 326 25.40 17.73 23.43
CA SER A 326 25.98 19.08 23.28
C SER A 326 26.65 19.57 24.56
N LEU A 327 26.03 19.35 25.72
CA LEU A 327 26.62 19.72 27.02
C LEU A 327 27.89 18.92 27.31
N ASN A 328 27.92 17.63 26.99
CA ASN A 328 29.12 16.80 27.15
C ASN A 328 30.27 17.26 26.23
N GLU A 329 29.96 17.71 25.02
CA GLU A 329 30.96 18.30 24.13
C GLU A 329 31.52 19.61 24.69
N GLN A 330 30.66 20.49 25.18
CA GLN A 330 31.09 21.73 25.84
C GLN A 330 31.94 21.47 27.08
N LEU A 331 31.55 20.48 27.89
CA LEU A 331 32.31 20.07 29.08
C LEU A 331 33.71 19.58 28.70
N ASN A 332 33.81 18.70 27.70
CA ASN A 332 35.10 18.20 27.20
C ASN A 332 36.02 19.34 26.69
N VAL A 333 35.46 20.35 26.02
CA VAL A 333 36.23 21.53 25.58
C VAL A 333 36.71 22.35 26.78
N SER A 334 35.84 22.55 27.77
CA SER A 334 36.18 23.28 29.00
C SER A 334 37.30 22.58 29.78
N GLU A 335 37.25 21.25 29.92
CA GLU A 335 38.28 20.45 30.58
C GLU A 335 39.64 20.59 29.87
N LYS A 336 39.67 20.48 28.54
CA LYS A 336 40.90 20.68 27.75
C LYS A 336 41.49 22.09 27.92
N PHE A 337 40.63 23.11 27.99
CA PHE A 337 41.07 24.48 28.20
C PHE A 337 41.66 24.67 29.61
N GLN A 338 41.03 24.08 30.63
CA GLN A 338 41.53 24.10 32.00
C GLN A 338 42.90 23.42 32.10
N ASP A 339 43.06 22.24 31.51
CA ASP A 339 44.35 21.51 31.48
C ASP A 339 45.45 22.31 30.77
N SER A 340 45.11 22.96 29.65
CA SER A 340 46.04 23.81 28.91
C SER A 340 46.47 25.02 29.75
N THR A 341 45.54 25.64 30.47
CA THR A 341 45.80 26.79 31.35
C THR A 341 46.70 26.41 32.51
N VAL A 342 46.43 25.27 33.17
CA VAL A 342 47.29 24.74 34.24
C VAL A 342 48.70 24.46 33.73
N THR A 343 48.82 23.89 32.53
CA THR A 343 50.11 23.60 31.89
C THR A 343 50.89 24.87 31.60
N LEU A 344 50.24 25.89 31.02
CA LEU A 344 50.84 27.20 30.76
C LEU A 344 51.29 27.89 32.06
N TYR A 345 50.44 27.89 33.09
CA TYR A 345 50.78 28.48 34.40
C TYR A 345 52.01 27.80 35.01
N ARG A 346 52.08 26.46 34.98
CA ARG A 346 53.26 25.70 35.44
C ARG A 346 54.51 26.04 34.64
N ALA A 347 54.40 26.14 33.32
CA ALA A 347 55.52 26.50 32.45
C ALA A 347 56.01 27.94 32.69
N ALA A 348 55.10 28.89 32.87
CA ALA A 348 55.43 30.28 33.19
C ALA A 348 56.17 30.38 34.54
N ARG A 349 55.64 29.72 35.58
CA ARG A 349 56.28 29.68 36.91
C ARG A 349 57.68 29.07 36.88
N ALA A 350 57.92 28.08 36.02
CA ALA A 350 59.24 27.42 35.91
C ALA A 350 60.29 28.28 35.18
N ASN A 351 59.88 29.11 34.23
CA ASN A 351 60.81 29.85 33.35
C ASN A 351 60.97 31.33 33.71
N PHE A 352 60.08 31.91 34.53
CA PHE A 352 60.12 33.33 34.90
C PHE A 352 60.19 33.50 36.42
N PRO A 353 61.39 33.73 37.00
CA PRO A 353 61.56 33.96 38.44
C PRO A 353 60.78 35.20 38.89
N GLY A 354 59.89 35.04 39.88
CA GLY A 354 58.97 36.09 40.37
C GLY A 354 57.55 36.01 39.82
N PHE A 355 57.25 35.01 38.97
CA PHE A 355 55.89 34.66 38.53
C PHE A 355 55.23 33.72 39.54
N GLU A 356 54.78 34.26 40.67
CA GLU A 356 53.95 33.55 41.66
C GLU A 356 52.47 33.90 41.50
#